data_AF-A0A0J6GG60-F1
#
_entry.id   AF-A0A0J6GG60-F1
#
_cell.length_a   1.000
_cell.length_b   1.000
_cell.length_c   1.000
_cell.angle_alpha   90.00
_cell.angle_beta   90.00
_cell.angle_gamma   90.00
#
_symmetry.space_group_name_H-M   'P 1'
#
loop_
_entity.id
_entity.type
_entity.pdbx_description
1 polymer ?
#
loop_
_entity_poly.entity_id
_entity_poly.type
_entity_poly.pdbx_seq_one_letter_code
_entity_poly.pdbx_strand_id
1 'polypeptide(L)' 'MARTCRTLDGDKLYTICHNAYGHLNGSVEAVLEANPGLAAEPEPYRGGLLIVLPDLALASDEQAVQLWS' A
#
# COMPACT_ATOMS: atom_id res chain seq x y z
N MET A 1 -13.23 -1.50 -7.26
CA MET A 1 -13.25 -0.04 -7.49
C MET A 1 -12.08 0.60 -6.76
N ALA A 2 -11.37 1.52 -7.43
CA ALA A 2 -10.30 2.29 -6.80
C ALA A 2 -10.84 3.09 -5.59
N ARG A 3 -10.08 3.09 -4.51
CA ARG A 3 -10.41 3.78 -3.25
C ARG A 3 -9.44 4.92 -3.03
N THR A 4 -9.83 5.95 -2.29
CA THR A 4 -8.90 7.02 -1.91
C THR A 4 -8.75 7.00 -0.40
N CYS A 5 -7.52 6.93 0.10
CA CYS A 5 -7.22 7.06 1.51
C CYS A 5 -6.52 8.39 1.79
N ARG A 6 -6.66 8.87 3.02
CA ARG A 6 -5.97 10.07 3.50
C ARG A 6 -4.93 9.65 4.53
N THR A 7 -3.69 10.09 4.37
CA THR A 7 -2.60 9.80 5.31
C THR A 7 -2.79 10.54 6.63
N LEU A 8 -2.22 9.97 7.67
CA LEU A 8 -1.93 10.59 8.96
C LEU A 8 -0.43 10.87 9.07
N ASP A 9 -0.05 11.74 10.01
CA ASP A 9 1.37 12.02 10.24
C ASP A 9 2.11 10.77 10.71
N GLY A 10 3.19 10.43 10.00
CA GLY A 10 3.98 9.23 10.28
C GLY A 10 3.59 8.01 9.46
N ASP A 11 2.56 8.10 8.62
CA ASP A 11 2.20 7.02 7.70
C ASP A 11 3.32 6.75 6.70
N LYS A 12 3.43 5.48 6.31
CA LYS A 12 4.41 5.00 5.34
C LYS A 12 3.70 4.22 4.25
N LEU A 13 4.20 4.31 3.02
CA LEU A 13 3.56 3.73 1.86
C LEU A 13 3.40 2.21 1.99
N TYR A 14 4.44 1.53 2.46
CA TYR A 14 4.40 0.08 2.68
C TYR A 14 3.37 -0.31 3.75
N THR A 15 3.23 0.45 4.83
CA THR A 15 2.24 0.17 5.87
C THR A 15 0.82 0.35 5.31
N ILE A 16 0.58 1.42 4.54
CA ILE A 16 -0.71 1.66 3.88
C ILE A 16 -1.03 0.51 2.91
N CYS A 17 -0.09 0.12 2.05
CA CYS A 17 -0.29 -0.95 1.07
C CYS A 17 -0.55 -2.30 1.76
N HIS A 18 0.24 -2.64 2.78
CA HIS A 18 0.05 -3.87 3.53
C HIS A 18 -1.32 -3.90 4.24
N ASN A 19 -1.74 -2.78 4.85
CA ASN A 19 -3.04 -2.70 5.51
C ASN A 19 -4.20 -2.75 4.53
N ALA A 20 -4.05 -2.17 3.33
CA ALA A 20 -5.09 -2.14 2.32
C ALA A 20 -5.24 -3.47 1.58
N TYR A 21 -4.13 -4.13 1.24
CA TYR A 21 -4.10 -5.30 0.36
C TYR A 21 -3.73 -6.60 1.06
N GLY A 22 -3.13 -6.54 2.25
CA GLY A 22 -2.61 -7.73 2.96
C GLY A 22 -1.29 -8.26 2.42
N HIS A 23 -0.73 -7.65 1.37
CA HIS A 23 0.58 -7.98 0.81
C HIS A 23 1.27 -6.77 0.20
N LEU A 24 2.57 -6.90 -0.02
CA LEU A 24 3.40 -5.90 -0.69
C LEU A 24 3.78 -6.26 -2.13
N ASN A 25 3.58 -7.53 -2.53
CA ASN A 25 3.97 -7.99 -3.85
C ASN A 25 3.18 -7.26 -4.95
N GLY A 26 3.85 -6.35 -5.68
CA GLY A 26 3.26 -5.55 -6.76
C GLY A 26 2.28 -4.46 -6.31
N SER A 27 2.04 -4.29 -5.00
CA SER A 27 1.04 -3.33 -4.52
C SER A 27 1.58 -1.92 -4.35
N VAL A 28 2.84 -1.78 -3.96
CA VAL A 28 3.50 -0.48 -3.82
C VAL A 28 3.70 0.16 -5.19
N GLU A 29 4.18 -0.62 -6.15
CA GLU A 29 4.43 -0.21 -7.53
C GLU A 29 3.14 0.26 -8.18
N ALA A 30 2.07 -0.53 -8.08
CA ALA A 30 0.76 -0.16 -8.61
C ALA A 30 0.21 1.13 -7.97
N VAL A 31 0.42 1.33 -6.67
CA VAL A 31 0.04 2.59 -6.00
C VAL A 31 0.89 3.76 -6.50
N LEU A 32 2.20 3.59 -6.69
CA LEU A 32 3.05 4.65 -7.23
C LEU A 32 2.71 5.01 -8.67
N GLU A 33 2.37 4.03 -9.51
CA GLU A 33 1.90 4.27 -10.88
C GLU A 33 0.57 5.03 -10.91
N ALA A 34 -0.35 4.71 -10.00
CA ALA A 34 -1.63 5.39 -9.87
C ALA A 34 -1.53 6.80 -9.23
N ASN A 35 -0.39 7.14 -8.59
CA ASN A 35 -0.17 8.42 -7.91
C ASN A 35 1.14 9.08 -8.36
N PRO A 36 1.17 9.69 -9.56
CA PRO A 36 2.34 10.41 -10.05
C PRO A 36 2.80 11.49 -9.07
N GLY A 37 4.08 11.49 -8.71
CA GLY A 37 4.66 12.44 -7.75
C GLY A 37 4.68 11.94 -6.30
N LEU A 38 3.95 10.87 -5.95
CA LEU A 38 3.94 10.32 -4.60
C LEU A 38 5.33 9.82 -4.15
N ALA A 39 6.13 9.31 -5.08
CA ALA A 39 7.51 8.86 -4.82
C ALA A 39 8.47 10.00 -4.46
N ALA A 40 8.13 11.25 -4.80
CA ALA A 40 8.94 12.42 -4.46
C ALA A 40 8.55 13.03 -3.10
N GLU A 41 7.39 12.68 -2.55
CA GLU A 41 7.00 13.12 -1.20
C GLU A 41 7.90 12.41 -0.16
N PRO A 42 8.43 13.15 0.83
CA PRO A 42 9.28 12.56 1.85
C PRO A 42 8.48 11.61 2.75
N GLU A 43 9.04 10.42 3.00
CA GLU A 43 8.54 9.49 4.02
C GLU A 43 9.26 9.73 5.37
N PRO A 44 8.56 9.61 6.52
CA PRO A 44 7.13 9.31 6.68
C PRO A 44 6.23 10.46 6.18
N TYR A 45 5.09 10.10 5.59
CA TYR A 45 4.17 11.09 5.05
C TYR A 45 3.60 12.00 6.13
N ARG A 46 3.40 13.26 5.74
CA ARG A 46 2.59 14.22 6.49
C ARG A 46 1.12 13.82 6.45
N GLY A 47 0.37 14.23 7.46
CA GLY A 47 -1.07 14.05 7.49
C GLY A 47 -1.78 14.84 6.38
N GLY A 48 -2.82 14.25 5.80
CA GLY A 48 -3.70 14.91 4.83
C GLY A 48 -3.37 14.67 3.36
N LEU A 49 -2.35 13.88 3.03
CA LEU A 49 -2.06 13.47 1.65
C LEU A 49 -3.16 12.50 1.18
N LEU A 50 -3.68 12.72 -0.02
CA LEU A 50 -4.67 11.83 -0.63
C LEU A 50 -3.95 10.85 -1.55
N ILE A 51 -4.09 9.56 -1.29
CA ILE A 51 -3.49 8.48 -2.07
C ILE A 51 -4.61 7.64 -2.69
N VAL A 52 -4.55 7.44 -4.00
CA VAL A 52 -5.43 6.54 -4.73
C VAL A 52 -4.91 5.12 -4.62
N LEU A 53 -5.72 4.24 -4.06
CA LEU A 53 -5.49 2.81 -3.96
C LEU A 53 -6.17 2.13 -5.16
N PRO A 54 -5.42 1.64 -6.17
CA PRO A 54 -5.99 0.90 -7.28
C PRO A 54 -6.67 -0.40 -6.81
N ASP A 55 -7.49 -0.97 -7.69
CA ASP A 55 -8.14 -2.25 -7.40
C ASP A 55 -7.13 -3.38 -7.58
N LEU A 56 -6.69 -3.98 -6.46
CA LEU A 56 -5.75 -5.11 -6.43
C LEU A 56 -6.38 -6.29 -5.68
N ALA A 57 -5.97 -7.49 -6.05
CA ALA A 57 -6.34 -8.70 -5.33
C ALA A 57 -5.81 -8.61 -3.89
N LEU A 58 -6.64 -8.98 -2.91
CA LEU A 58 -6.17 -9.09 -1.53
C LEU A 58 -5.34 -10.36 -1.37
N ALA A 59 -4.44 -10.36 -0.39
CA ALA A 59 -3.69 -11.56 -0.03
C ALA A 59 -4.67 -12.70 0.27
N SER A 60 -4.48 -13.83 -0.42
CA SER A 60 -5.23 -15.04 -0.14
C SER A 60 -4.60 -15.75 1.05
N ASP A 61 -5.42 -16.19 2.01
CA ASP A 61 -5.01 -16.87 3.25
C ASP A 61 -4.38 -18.27 3.01
N GLU A 62 -4.32 -18.72 1.76
CA GLU A 62 -4.16 -20.13 1.41
C GLU A 62 -2.73 -20.65 1.25
N GLN A 63 -1.70 -19.90 1.65
CA GLN A 63 -0.31 -20.35 1.49
C GLN A 63 0.48 -20.33 2.79
N ALA A 64 0.00 -21.08 3.78
CA ALA A 64 0.81 -21.50 4.92
C ALA A 64 1.89 -22.50 4.43
N VAL A 65 3.05 -21.99 4.03
CA VAL A 65 4.25 -22.80 3.80
C VAL A 65 4.89 -23.12 5.14
N GLN A 66 4.98 -24.42 5.47
CA GLN A 66 5.82 -24.91 6.56
C GLN A 66 7.29 -24.80 6.14
N LEU A 67 8.03 -23.90 6.79
CA LEU A 67 9.43 -23.67 6.47
C LEU A 67 10.36 -24.71 7.11
N TRP A 68 10.02 -25.23 8.30
CA TRP A 68 10.79 -26.25 9.03
C TRP A 68 9.87 -27.18 9.83
N SER A 69 10.26 -28.45 9.98
CA SER A 69 9.59 -29.48 10.81
C SER A 69 10.48 -29.91 11.97
#